data_AF-A0A8I2G3X2-F1
#
_entry.id   AF-A0A8I2G3X2-F1
#
_cell.length_a   1.000
_cell.length_b   1.000
_cell.length_c   1.000
_cell.angle_alpha   90.00
_cell.angle_beta   90.00
_cell.angle_gamma   90.00
#
_symmetry.space_group_name_H-M   'P 1'
#
loop_
_entity.id
_entity.type
_entity.pdbx_description
1 polymer ?
#
loop_
_entity_poly.entity_id
_entity_poly.type
_entity_poly.pdbx_seq_one_letter_code
_entity_poly.pdbx_strand_id
1 'polypeptide(L)'
;DEVELDQNGELLYALKHYVLWTGDFEIVSKNWNKIVVIAEFPLKEIFRHKPSGMLFNRREYWERHKAFGIEKGMELIYQVYVSIGLFAAASLAWMVSKKKEAARWEKEAKKIKYAVLEHPDFALLDNRGFIKRRGIDGKTQETITPGNEAQLPEGSPLTLAGDHFLNPDTSAALPIGLGFVPPDSPVAAATMDHLELLWNQQWTGGGYGRYHASSEPDSAGSWPFASLFIARASMEIGDYDNVWRILKWLNTIPGAVLWFLV
;
A
#
# COMPACT_ATOMS: atom_id res chain seq x y z
N ASP A 1 18.28 -2.32 -4.56
CA ASP A 1 17.09 -3.17 -4.39
C ASP A 1 16.31 -2.81 -3.11
N GLU A 2 16.76 -1.82 -2.33
CA GLU A 2 16.02 -1.23 -1.21
C GLU A 2 15.61 0.22 -1.58
N VAL A 3 14.45 0.38 -2.23
CA VAL A 3 13.89 1.67 -2.65
C VAL A 3 12.38 1.62 -2.47
N GLU A 4 11.79 2.71 -1.97
CA GLU A 4 10.35 2.93 -1.83
C GLU A 4 9.79 3.47 -3.13
N LEU A 5 9.13 2.61 -3.92
CA LEU A 5 8.62 2.95 -5.25
C LEU A 5 7.21 3.56 -5.21
N ASP A 6 6.47 3.31 -4.13
CA ASP A 6 5.18 3.91 -3.80
C ASP A 6 5.22 5.44 -3.79
N GLN A 7 6.24 6.05 -3.19
CA GLN A 7 6.34 7.50 -3.01
C GLN A 7 6.22 8.28 -4.33
N ASN A 8 6.75 7.72 -5.43
CA ASN A 8 6.57 8.29 -6.77
C ASN A 8 5.09 8.36 -7.16
N GLY A 9 4.37 7.27 -6.90
CA GLY A 9 2.96 7.14 -7.20
C GLY A 9 2.07 8.02 -6.31
N GLU A 10 2.34 8.02 -5.01
CA GLU A 10 1.68 8.87 -4.02
C GLU A 10 1.77 10.35 -4.39
N LEU A 11 2.97 10.83 -4.72
CA LEU A 11 3.18 12.23 -5.08
C LEU A 11 2.43 12.62 -6.36
N LEU A 12 2.43 11.77 -7.39
CA LEU A 12 1.68 12.02 -8.63
C LEU A 12 0.17 12.00 -8.39
N TYR A 13 -0.31 11.08 -7.55
CA TYR A 13 -1.71 10.98 -7.17
C TYR A 13 -2.18 12.23 -6.40
N ALA A 14 -1.39 12.66 -5.40
CA ALA A 14 -1.65 13.88 -4.64
C ALA A 14 -1.63 15.12 -5.54
N LEU A 15 -0.65 15.25 -6.44
CA LEU A 15 -0.56 16.37 -7.39
C LEU A 15 -1.80 16.45 -8.28
N LYS A 16 -2.30 15.31 -8.80
CA LYS A 16 -3.53 15.30 -9.60
C LYS A 16 -4.72 15.82 -8.81
N HIS A 17 -4.90 15.35 -7.57
CA HIS A 17 -6.01 15.80 -6.73
C HIS A 17 -5.89 17.28 -6.36
N TYR A 18 -4.69 17.76 -6.04
CA TYR A 18 -4.45 19.18 -5.83
C TYR A 18 -4.89 20.01 -7.06
N VAL A 19 -4.42 19.65 -8.26
CA VAL A 19 -4.76 20.37 -9.50
C VAL A 19 -6.25 20.34 -9.79
N LEU A 20 -6.90 19.19 -9.60
CA LEU A 20 -8.36 19.06 -9.79
C LEU A 20 -9.16 19.89 -8.79
N TRP A 21 -8.67 20.03 -7.56
CA TRP A 21 -9.33 20.79 -6.51
C TRP A 21 -9.13 22.30 -6.67
N THR A 22 -7.92 22.74 -7.00
CA THR A 22 -7.57 24.18 -7.03
C THR A 22 -7.71 24.81 -8.41
N GLY A 23 -7.66 24.00 -9.48
CA GLY A 23 -7.56 24.50 -10.85
C GLY A 23 -6.18 25.07 -11.21
N ASP A 24 -5.16 24.92 -10.36
CA ASP A 24 -3.80 25.36 -10.66
C ASP A 24 -3.12 24.38 -11.65
N PHE A 25 -3.42 24.52 -12.95
CA PHE A 25 -2.77 23.75 -13.99
C PHE A 25 -1.34 24.23 -14.29
N GLU A 26 -0.98 25.43 -13.85
CA GLU A 26 0.32 26.03 -14.13
C GLU A 26 1.44 25.28 -13.40
N ILE A 27 1.18 24.77 -12.18
CA ILE A 27 2.10 23.94 -11.42
C ILE A 27 2.60 22.73 -12.21
N VAL A 28 1.73 22.15 -13.06
CA VAL A 28 2.02 20.98 -13.90
C VAL A 28 2.98 21.37 -15.00
N SER A 29 2.66 22.44 -15.75
CA SER A 29 3.49 22.91 -16.86
C SER A 29 4.87 23.37 -16.36
N LYS A 30 4.92 24.10 -15.24
CA LYS A 30 6.17 24.57 -14.61
C LYS A 30 7.08 23.43 -14.15
N ASN A 31 6.50 22.34 -13.65
CA ASN A 31 7.26 21.21 -13.10
C ASN A 31 7.24 19.97 -14.01
N TRP A 32 6.90 20.11 -15.28
CA TRP A 32 6.69 18.99 -16.20
C TRP A 32 7.86 17.99 -16.22
N ASN A 33 9.10 18.49 -16.30
CA ASN A 33 10.28 17.61 -16.31
C ASN A 33 10.42 16.79 -15.02
N LYS A 34 10.03 17.33 -13.86
CA LYS A 34 10.02 16.59 -12.59
C LYS A 34 8.94 15.51 -12.60
N ILE A 35 7.76 15.83 -13.11
CA ILE A 35 6.64 14.86 -13.26
C ILE A 35 7.09 13.69 -14.13
N VAL A 36 7.77 13.96 -15.26
CA VAL A 36 8.34 12.92 -16.11
C VAL A 36 9.33 12.07 -15.34
N VAL A 37 10.30 12.67 -14.64
CA VAL A 37 11.28 11.91 -13.84
C VAL A 37 10.60 11.01 -12.80
N ILE A 38 9.61 11.54 -12.08
CA ILE A 38 8.86 10.79 -11.06
C ILE A 38 8.10 9.62 -11.68
N ALA A 39 7.42 9.83 -12.81
CA ALA A 39 6.65 8.79 -13.50
C ALA A 39 7.53 7.72 -14.16
N GLU A 40 8.70 8.10 -14.70
CA GLU A 40 9.61 7.16 -15.37
C GLU A 40 10.46 6.33 -14.40
N PHE A 41 10.78 6.87 -13.23
CA PHE A 41 11.69 6.22 -12.29
C PHE A 41 11.29 4.78 -11.93
N PRO A 42 10.03 4.47 -11.52
CA PRO A 42 9.64 3.10 -11.21
C PRO A 42 9.59 2.20 -12.46
N LEU A 43 9.53 2.76 -13.67
CA LEU A 43 9.46 1.98 -14.92
C LEU A 43 10.83 1.45 -15.38
N LYS A 44 11.93 1.83 -14.72
CA LYS A 44 13.29 1.37 -15.08
C LYS A 44 13.38 -0.16 -14.98
N GLU A 45 14.08 -0.78 -15.94
CA GLU A 45 14.28 -2.23 -16.02
C GLU A 45 14.82 -2.87 -14.73
N ILE A 46 15.63 -2.13 -13.96
CA ILE A 46 16.21 -2.63 -12.70
C ILE A 46 15.14 -3.01 -11.67
N PHE A 47 13.97 -2.37 -11.75
CA PHE A 47 12.85 -2.60 -10.86
C PHE A 47 11.82 -3.56 -11.45
N ARG A 48 12.01 -4.08 -12.67
CA ARG A 48 11.00 -4.89 -13.38
C ARG A 48 11.28 -6.38 -13.24
N HIS A 49 10.29 -7.09 -12.72
CA HIS A 49 10.25 -8.53 -12.79
C HIS A 49 9.73 -8.95 -14.17
N LYS A 50 10.63 -9.36 -15.07
CA LYS A 50 10.28 -9.64 -16.47
C LYS A 50 9.10 -10.62 -16.65
N PRO A 51 9.00 -11.74 -15.91
CA PRO A 51 7.89 -12.68 -16.06
C PRO A 51 6.51 -12.07 -15.79
N SER A 52 6.38 -11.27 -14.73
CA SER A 52 5.08 -10.70 -14.34
C SER A 52 4.83 -9.30 -14.88
N GLY A 53 5.88 -8.59 -15.30
CA GLY A 53 5.84 -7.17 -15.60
C GLY A 53 5.70 -6.27 -14.38
N MET A 54 5.59 -6.81 -13.17
CA MET A 54 5.45 -6.04 -11.93
C MET A 54 6.79 -5.50 -11.42
N LEU A 55 6.69 -4.60 -10.45
CA LEU A 55 7.83 -4.05 -9.74
C LEU A 55 8.29 -4.99 -8.64
N PHE A 56 9.60 -5.19 -8.50
CA PHE A 56 10.17 -6.01 -7.43
C PHE A 56 11.32 -5.29 -6.73
N ASN A 57 11.39 -5.45 -5.41
CA ASN A 57 12.42 -4.88 -4.56
C ASN A 57 12.62 -5.74 -3.29
N ARG A 58 13.28 -5.23 -2.25
CA ARG A 58 13.46 -5.88 -0.94
C ARG A 58 13.14 -4.98 0.27
N ARG A 59 12.61 -3.77 0.04
CA ARG A 59 12.08 -2.90 1.10
C ARG A 59 10.56 -2.93 1.04
N GLU A 60 9.84 -2.90 2.14
CA GLU A 60 8.38 -2.86 2.16
C GLU A 60 7.80 -1.54 2.69
N TYR A 61 6.51 -1.34 2.50
CA TYR A 61 5.76 -0.10 2.72
C TYR A 61 5.92 0.46 4.14
N TRP A 62 6.02 -0.40 5.15
CA TRP A 62 6.31 0.00 6.53
C TRP A 62 7.82 0.10 6.82
N GLU A 63 8.61 0.33 5.78
CA GLU A 63 10.05 0.58 5.76
C GLU A 63 10.94 -0.61 6.18
N ARG A 64 10.39 -1.81 6.38
CA ARG A 64 11.21 -2.99 6.67
C ARG A 64 11.95 -3.42 5.43
N HIS A 65 13.08 -4.06 5.62
CA HIS A 65 13.95 -4.50 4.54
C HIS A 65 14.57 -5.86 4.87
N LYS A 66 15.66 -6.22 4.18
CA LYS A 66 16.33 -7.52 4.33
C LYS A 66 16.58 -7.90 5.80
N ALA A 67 16.99 -6.94 6.62
CA ALA A 67 17.31 -7.19 8.02
C ALA A 67 16.14 -7.80 8.80
N PHE A 68 14.92 -7.44 8.45
CA PHE A 68 13.69 -7.92 9.08
C PHE A 68 13.16 -9.21 8.43
N GLY A 69 13.93 -9.85 7.54
CA GLY A 69 13.50 -11.07 6.83
C GLY A 69 12.70 -10.82 5.57
N ILE A 70 12.60 -9.57 5.08
CA ILE A 70 11.90 -9.28 3.82
C ILE A 70 12.71 -9.83 2.64
N GLU A 71 12.06 -10.67 1.83
CA GLU A 71 12.68 -11.26 0.67
C GLU A 71 12.51 -10.40 -0.58
N LYS A 72 13.30 -10.70 -1.61
CA LYS A 72 13.15 -10.01 -2.89
C LYS A 72 11.85 -10.46 -3.55
N GLY A 73 10.94 -9.53 -3.84
CA GLY A 73 9.61 -9.87 -4.31
C GLY A 73 8.82 -8.67 -4.80
N MET A 74 7.61 -8.95 -5.27
CA MET A 74 6.61 -7.97 -5.68
C MET A 74 5.69 -7.67 -4.52
N GLU A 75 5.54 -6.40 -4.23
CA GLU A 75 4.74 -5.90 -3.12
C GLU A 75 3.51 -5.16 -3.61
N LEU A 76 2.39 -5.42 -2.94
CA LEU A 76 1.08 -4.90 -3.31
C LEU A 76 1.09 -3.38 -3.44
N ILE A 77 1.55 -2.69 -2.40
CA ILE A 77 1.38 -1.25 -2.28
C ILE A 77 2.22 -0.49 -3.30
N TYR A 78 3.39 -1.01 -3.65
CA TYR A 78 4.18 -0.44 -4.74
C TYR A 78 3.48 -0.58 -6.09
N GLN A 79 2.83 -1.72 -6.35
CA GLN A 79 2.10 -1.88 -7.60
C GLN A 79 0.91 -0.92 -7.66
N VAL A 80 0.18 -0.81 -6.55
CA VAL A 80 -1.03 0.01 -6.43
C VAL A 80 -0.68 1.49 -6.60
N TYR A 81 0.25 2.01 -5.79
CA TYR A 81 0.62 3.43 -5.86
C TYR A 81 1.26 3.78 -7.20
N VAL A 82 2.17 2.97 -7.73
CA VAL A 82 2.75 3.25 -9.05
C VAL A 82 1.67 3.21 -10.13
N SER A 83 0.75 2.24 -10.11
CA SER A 83 -0.33 2.19 -11.10
C SER A 83 -1.26 3.41 -11.02
N ILE A 84 -1.79 3.76 -9.84
CA ILE A 84 -2.66 4.94 -9.72
C ILE A 84 -1.91 6.25 -9.97
N GLY A 85 -0.63 6.31 -9.61
CA GLY A 85 0.24 7.44 -9.87
C GLY A 85 0.52 7.63 -11.36
N LEU A 86 0.69 6.55 -12.12
CA LEU A 86 0.82 6.61 -13.58
C LEU A 86 -0.50 7.01 -14.25
N PHE A 87 -1.65 6.54 -13.76
CA PHE A 87 -2.96 7.05 -14.22
C PHE A 87 -3.11 8.55 -13.92
N ALA A 88 -2.63 8.99 -12.75
CA ALA A 88 -2.63 10.39 -12.37
C ALA A 88 -1.71 11.23 -13.26
N ALA A 89 -0.48 10.78 -13.49
CA ALA A 89 0.47 11.40 -14.41
C ALA A 89 -0.09 11.45 -15.83
N ALA A 90 -0.78 10.40 -16.29
CA ALA A 90 -1.42 10.39 -17.60
C ALA A 90 -2.53 11.44 -17.71
N SER A 91 -3.32 11.62 -16.65
CA SER A 91 -4.36 12.66 -16.58
C SER A 91 -3.75 14.06 -16.63
N LEU A 92 -2.71 14.30 -15.82
CA LEU A 92 -1.96 15.56 -15.81
C LEU A 92 -1.32 15.85 -17.18
N ALA A 93 -0.73 14.84 -17.80
CA ALA A 93 -0.15 14.91 -19.15
C ALA A 93 -1.19 15.33 -20.20
N TRP A 94 -2.40 14.75 -20.15
CA TRP A 94 -3.51 15.16 -21.01
C TRP A 94 -3.86 16.64 -20.84
N MET A 95 -3.95 17.13 -19.60
CA MET A 95 -4.29 18.53 -19.30
C MET A 95 -3.29 19.52 -19.90
N VAL A 96 -2.01 19.15 -19.98
CA VAL A 96 -0.95 20.00 -20.58
C VAL A 96 -0.54 19.56 -21.99
N SER A 97 -1.42 18.84 -22.70
CA SER A 97 -1.26 18.43 -24.10
C SER A 97 -0.06 17.51 -24.39
N LYS A 98 0.43 16.77 -23.39
CA LYS A 98 1.53 15.79 -23.49
C LYS A 98 0.98 14.39 -23.79
N LYS A 99 0.33 14.27 -24.95
CA LYS A 99 -0.50 13.09 -25.32
C LYS A 99 0.29 11.79 -25.43
N LYS A 100 1.57 11.84 -25.81
CA LYS A 100 2.42 10.65 -25.96
C LYS A 100 2.73 10.04 -24.60
N GLU A 101 3.13 10.87 -23.65
CA GLU A 101 3.40 10.51 -22.27
C GLU A 101 2.12 9.99 -21.61
N ALA A 102 0.99 10.68 -21.83
CA ALA A 102 -0.31 10.26 -21.33
C ALA A 102 -0.67 8.82 -21.74
N ALA A 103 -0.65 8.54 -23.04
CA ALA A 103 -0.98 7.22 -23.56
C ALA A 103 -0.02 6.13 -23.07
N ARG A 104 1.28 6.45 -22.96
CA ARG A 104 2.28 5.50 -22.48
C ARG A 104 2.08 5.17 -21.00
N TRP A 105 1.94 6.16 -20.14
CA TRP A 105 1.77 5.94 -18.70
C TRP A 105 0.45 5.26 -18.37
N GLU A 106 -0.63 5.60 -19.07
CA GLU A 106 -1.91 4.89 -18.93
C GLU A 106 -1.78 3.41 -19.30
N LYS A 107 -1.06 3.10 -20.39
CA LYS A 107 -0.81 1.71 -20.79
C LYS A 107 0.00 0.95 -19.74
N GLU A 108 1.04 1.55 -19.19
CA GLU A 108 1.85 0.92 -18.14
C GLU A 108 1.06 0.74 -16.84
N ALA A 109 0.25 1.72 -16.45
CA ALA A 109 -0.64 1.63 -15.30
C ALA A 109 -1.61 0.44 -15.42
N LYS A 110 -2.23 0.27 -16.59
CA LYS A 110 -3.15 -0.84 -16.90
C LYS A 110 -2.45 -2.20 -16.83
N LYS A 111 -1.23 -2.32 -17.34
CA LYS A 111 -0.45 -3.56 -17.27
C LYS A 111 -0.13 -3.95 -15.83
N ILE A 112 0.33 -2.99 -15.01
CA ILE A 112 0.61 -3.25 -13.59
C ILE A 112 -0.66 -3.67 -12.87
N LYS A 113 -1.77 -2.94 -13.09
CA LYS A 113 -3.07 -3.29 -12.51
C LYS A 113 -3.55 -4.67 -12.90
N TYR A 114 -3.46 -5.03 -14.18
CA TYR A 114 -3.77 -6.37 -14.65
C TYR A 114 -2.88 -7.42 -13.95
N ALA A 115 -1.57 -7.18 -13.85
CA ALA A 115 -0.67 -8.15 -13.24
C ALA A 115 -0.97 -8.38 -11.75
N VAL A 116 -1.37 -7.34 -11.02
CA VAL A 116 -1.80 -7.45 -9.62
C VAL A 116 -3.05 -8.32 -9.48
N LEU A 117 -4.04 -8.14 -10.35
CA LEU A 117 -5.37 -8.72 -10.19
C LEU A 117 -5.54 -10.08 -10.86
N GLU A 118 -4.88 -10.30 -12.00
CA GLU A 118 -5.23 -11.37 -12.94
C GLU A 118 -4.04 -12.21 -13.41
N HIS A 119 -2.80 -11.92 -12.98
CA HIS A 119 -1.66 -12.70 -13.45
C HIS A 119 -1.75 -14.15 -12.94
N PRO A 120 -1.65 -15.17 -13.81
CA PRO A 120 -1.85 -16.57 -13.43
C PRO A 120 -0.94 -17.04 -12.28
N ASP A 121 0.35 -16.72 -12.36
CA ASP A 121 1.33 -17.18 -11.37
C ASP A 121 1.74 -16.12 -10.33
N PHE A 122 1.45 -14.85 -10.60
CA PHE A 122 2.03 -13.73 -9.85
C PHE A 122 1.01 -12.75 -9.28
N ALA A 123 -0.30 -12.97 -9.46
CA ALA A 123 -1.32 -12.08 -8.90
C ALA A 123 -1.10 -11.89 -7.39
N LEU A 124 -1.32 -10.68 -6.91
CA LEU A 124 -1.19 -10.34 -5.49
C LEU A 124 -2.52 -10.54 -4.75
N LEU A 125 -3.18 -11.65 -5.09
CA LEU A 125 -4.46 -12.10 -4.55
C LEU A 125 -4.39 -13.59 -4.17
N ASP A 126 -5.21 -13.97 -3.19
CA ASP A 126 -5.64 -15.35 -2.95
C ASP A 126 -7.07 -15.38 -2.38
N ASN A 127 -7.47 -16.51 -1.79
CA ASN A 127 -8.81 -16.69 -1.21
C ASN A 127 -9.12 -15.76 -0.03
N ARG A 128 -8.11 -15.14 0.57
CA ARG A 128 -8.21 -14.15 1.65
C ARG A 128 -8.30 -12.72 1.11
N GLY A 129 -8.32 -12.53 -0.21
CA GLY A 129 -8.26 -11.23 -0.85
C GLY A 129 -6.83 -10.83 -1.21
N PHE A 130 -6.46 -9.57 -0.97
CA PHE A 130 -5.12 -9.06 -1.25
C PHE A 130 -4.05 -9.65 -0.33
N ILE A 131 -2.90 -10.01 -0.91
CA ILE A 131 -1.69 -10.42 -0.16
C ILE A 131 -0.64 -9.32 -0.23
N LYS A 132 0.14 -9.18 0.84
CA LYS A 132 1.19 -8.16 0.94
C LYS A 132 2.29 -8.36 -0.09
N ARG A 133 2.80 -9.59 -0.24
CA ARG A 133 4.03 -9.86 -0.98
C ARG A 133 4.07 -11.24 -1.63
N ARG A 134 4.56 -11.27 -2.88
CA ARG A 134 4.88 -12.50 -3.61
C ARG A 134 6.34 -12.50 -4.04
N GLY A 135 7.03 -13.61 -3.82
CA GLY A 135 8.40 -13.85 -4.25
C GLY A 135 8.53 -13.85 -5.76
N ILE A 136 9.76 -13.63 -6.25
CA ILE A 136 10.08 -13.71 -7.69
C ILE A 136 9.84 -15.10 -8.30
N ASP A 137 9.71 -16.12 -7.46
CA ASP A 137 9.36 -17.49 -7.85
C ASP A 137 7.84 -17.75 -7.89
N GLY A 138 7.03 -16.74 -7.55
CA GLY A 138 5.58 -16.83 -7.56
C GLY A 138 4.97 -17.30 -6.24
N LYS A 139 5.76 -17.58 -5.20
CA LYS A 139 5.21 -17.99 -3.89
C LYS A 139 4.88 -16.79 -3.02
N THR A 140 3.80 -16.86 -2.24
CA THR A 140 3.53 -15.84 -1.21
C THR A 140 4.59 -15.93 -0.12
N GLN A 141 5.14 -14.80 0.30
CA GLN A 141 5.94 -14.75 1.52
C GLN A 141 4.97 -14.61 2.70
N GLU A 142 4.67 -15.73 3.40
CA GLU A 142 3.73 -15.70 4.53
C GLU A 142 4.39 -15.20 5.81
N THR A 143 5.67 -15.53 6.03
CA THR A 143 6.37 -15.22 7.27
C THR A 143 7.72 -14.55 7.03
N ILE A 144 8.23 -13.93 8.09
CA ILE A 144 9.57 -13.35 8.15
C ILE A 144 10.36 -13.95 9.30
N THR A 145 11.68 -13.90 9.18
CA THR A 145 12.61 -14.21 10.28
C THR A 145 13.67 -13.11 10.27
N PRO A 146 13.77 -12.29 11.34
CA PRO A 146 14.76 -11.22 11.37
C PRO A 146 16.18 -11.81 11.42
N GLY A 147 17.09 -11.17 10.71
CA GLY A 147 18.52 -11.41 10.84
C GLY A 147 19.11 -10.64 12.02
N ASN A 148 20.32 -11.02 12.44
CA ASN A 148 21.04 -10.33 13.52
C ASN A 148 21.30 -8.84 13.20
N GLU A 149 21.38 -8.49 11.91
CA GLU A 149 21.56 -7.13 11.44
C GLU A 149 20.37 -6.18 11.75
N ALA A 150 19.20 -6.71 12.11
CA ALA A 150 18.04 -5.89 12.46
C ALA A 150 18.22 -5.12 13.77
N GLN A 151 19.15 -5.57 14.64
CA GLN A 151 19.44 -4.94 15.93
C GLN A 151 18.17 -4.64 16.77
N LEU A 152 17.21 -5.56 16.71
CA LEU A 152 15.93 -5.41 17.41
C LEU A 152 16.16 -5.39 18.93
N PRO A 153 15.48 -4.51 19.68
CA PRO A 153 15.50 -4.56 21.14
C PRO A 153 15.03 -5.92 21.65
N GLU A 154 15.68 -6.41 22.71
CA GLU A 154 15.26 -7.65 23.38
C GLU A 154 13.80 -7.52 23.84
N GLY A 155 13.01 -8.56 23.57
CA GLY A 155 11.59 -8.59 23.93
C GLY A 155 10.66 -7.91 22.93
N SER A 156 11.18 -7.35 21.83
CA SER A 156 10.33 -6.92 20.72
C SER A 156 9.56 -8.13 20.17
N PRO A 157 8.28 -8.01 19.77
CA PRO A 157 7.46 -9.12 19.28
C PRO A 157 8.15 -9.94 18.19
N LEU A 158 8.82 -9.29 17.24
CA LEU A 158 9.57 -9.94 16.16
C LEU A 158 10.81 -10.72 16.63
N THR A 159 11.26 -10.56 17.88
CA THR A 159 12.35 -11.36 18.49
C THR A 159 11.85 -12.57 19.27
N LEU A 160 10.54 -12.65 19.53
CA LEU A 160 9.95 -13.74 20.31
C LEU A 160 9.82 -15.00 19.46
N ALA A 161 9.86 -16.16 20.11
CA ALA A 161 9.67 -17.43 19.41
C ALA A 161 8.27 -17.53 18.78
N GLY A 162 8.21 -18.05 17.56
CA GLY A 162 6.96 -18.31 16.84
C GLY A 162 7.03 -17.85 15.39
N ASP A 163 5.88 -17.90 14.72
CA ASP A 163 5.75 -17.40 13.35
C ASP A 163 5.46 -15.89 13.34
N HIS A 164 6.15 -15.18 12.45
CA HIS A 164 5.97 -13.74 12.23
C HIS A 164 5.30 -13.52 10.87
N PHE A 165 3.97 -13.40 10.87
CA PHE A 165 3.16 -13.32 9.64
C PHE A 165 3.21 -11.95 8.96
N LEU A 166 3.29 -11.95 7.62
CA LEU A 166 3.17 -10.76 6.78
C LEU A 166 1.73 -10.43 6.39
N ASN A 167 0.83 -11.42 6.40
CA ASN A 167 -0.60 -11.24 6.13
C ASN A 167 -1.40 -11.55 7.41
N PRO A 168 -2.53 -10.85 7.66
CA PRO A 168 -2.99 -9.66 6.95
C PRO A 168 -2.09 -8.43 7.22
N ASP A 169 -2.13 -7.48 6.28
CA ASP A 169 -1.50 -6.16 6.39
C ASP A 169 -2.53 -5.08 6.06
N THR A 170 -2.72 -4.11 6.96
CA THR A 170 -3.72 -3.04 6.80
C THR A 170 -3.60 -2.23 5.53
N SER A 171 -2.41 -2.12 4.95
CA SER A 171 -2.22 -1.46 3.66
C SER A 171 -3.02 -2.15 2.54
N ALA A 172 -3.39 -3.42 2.69
CA ALA A 172 -4.29 -4.13 1.77
C ALA A 172 -5.71 -3.52 1.69
N ALA A 173 -6.09 -2.60 2.61
CA ALA A 173 -7.29 -1.79 2.48
C ALA A 173 -7.16 -0.67 1.44
N LEU A 174 -5.94 -0.19 1.16
CA LEU A 174 -5.67 0.93 0.26
C LEU A 174 -6.15 0.69 -1.19
N PRO A 175 -5.97 -0.49 -1.81
CA PRO A 175 -6.57 -0.78 -3.12
C PRO A 175 -8.09 -0.52 -3.17
N ILE A 176 -8.81 -0.76 -2.08
CA ILE A 176 -10.25 -0.48 -1.98
C ILE A 176 -10.47 1.03 -1.79
N GLY A 177 -9.84 1.61 -0.77
CA GLY A 177 -10.00 3.02 -0.41
C GLY A 177 -9.57 4.03 -1.50
N LEU A 178 -8.67 3.62 -2.40
CA LEU A 178 -8.16 4.41 -3.52
C LEU A 178 -8.89 4.12 -4.84
N GLY A 179 -9.89 3.23 -4.86
CA GLY A 179 -10.64 2.85 -6.05
C GLY A 179 -9.82 2.03 -7.06
N PHE A 180 -8.80 1.31 -6.59
CA PHE A 180 -8.03 0.38 -7.42
C PHE A 180 -8.87 -0.83 -7.84
N VAL A 181 -9.80 -1.28 -7.00
CA VAL A 181 -10.83 -2.27 -7.32
C VAL A 181 -12.23 -1.71 -7.04
N PRO A 182 -13.29 -2.24 -7.66
CA PRO A 182 -14.66 -1.91 -7.26
C PRO A 182 -14.90 -2.30 -5.79
N PRO A 183 -15.57 -1.46 -5.00
CA PRO A 183 -15.81 -1.73 -3.57
C PRO A 183 -16.76 -2.91 -3.34
N ASP A 184 -17.65 -3.21 -4.28
CA ASP A 184 -18.58 -4.34 -4.25
C ASP A 184 -17.99 -5.66 -4.79
N SER A 185 -16.68 -5.68 -5.09
CA SER A 185 -16.02 -6.86 -5.64
C SER A 185 -15.80 -7.97 -4.59
N PRO A 186 -15.78 -9.25 -5.00
CA PRO A 186 -15.46 -10.35 -4.09
C PRO A 186 -14.11 -10.21 -3.39
N VAL A 187 -13.12 -9.63 -4.08
CA VAL A 187 -11.79 -9.37 -3.52
C VAL A 187 -11.82 -8.30 -2.44
N ALA A 188 -12.64 -7.25 -2.59
CA ALA A 188 -12.81 -6.23 -1.57
C ALA A 188 -13.43 -6.83 -0.30
N ALA A 189 -14.51 -7.60 -0.45
CA ALA A 189 -15.16 -8.29 0.67
C ALA A 189 -14.18 -9.23 1.41
N ALA A 190 -13.53 -10.14 0.68
CA ALA A 190 -12.59 -11.09 1.29
C ALA A 190 -11.42 -10.39 2.00
N THR A 191 -10.91 -9.31 1.42
CA THR A 191 -9.82 -8.52 2.05
C THR A 191 -10.30 -7.88 3.34
N MET A 192 -11.46 -7.23 3.35
CA MET A 192 -11.98 -6.55 4.54
C MET A 192 -12.29 -7.54 5.66
N ASP A 193 -12.85 -8.71 5.33
CA ASP A 193 -13.07 -9.80 6.29
C ASP A 193 -11.75 -10.28 6.91
N HIS A 194 -10.69 -10.42 6.10
CA HIS A 194 -9.39 -10.86 6.58
C HIS A 194 -8.68 -9.79 7.44
N LEU A 195 -8.86 -8.52 7.11
CA LEU A 195 -8.28 -7.40 7.87
C LEU A 195 -8.87 -7.23 9.27
N GLU A 196 -10.10 -7.73 9.52
CA GLU A 196 -10.71 -7.70 10.86
C GLU A 196 -9.85 -8.43 11.91
N LEU A 197 -9.05 -9.41 11.50
CA LEU A 197 -8.10 -10.12 12.36
C LEU A 197 -7.03 -9.21 12.99
N LEU A 198 -6.86 -7.99 12.48
CA LEU A 198 -5.92 -7.00 13.01
C LEU A 198 -6.54 -6.12 14.11
N TRP A 199 -7.85 -6.17 14.33
CA TRP A 199 -8.51 -5.43 15.41
C TRP A 199 -8.24 -6.10 16.76
N ASN A 200 -7.72 -5.36 17.75
CA ASN A 200 -7.51 -5.85 19.12
C ASN A 200 -6.74 -7.18 19.21
N GLN A 201 -5.54 -7.24 18.64
CA GLN A 201 -4.75 -8.48 18.70
C GLN A 201 -4.22 -8.74 20.12
N GLN A 202 -3.08 -8.15 20.46
CA GLN A 202 -2.44 -8.30 21.78
C GLN A 202 -2.76 -7.14 22.73
N TRP A 203 -3.61 -6.19 22.30
CA TRP A 203 -4.03 -5.04 23.07
C TRP A 203 -5.54 -5.03 23.29
N THR A 204 -5.95 -4.27 24.29
CA THR A 204 -7.36 -4.02 24.60
C THR A 204 -7.70 -2.55 24.33
N GLY A 205 -8.90 -2.27 23.85
CA GLY A 205 -9.43 -0.90 23.76
C GLY A 205 -9.79 -0.41 22.36
N GLY A 206 -9.40 -1.14 21.31
CA GLY A 206 -9.76 -0.86 19.92
C GLY A 206 -8.54 -0.60 19.02
N GLY A 207 -8.82 -0.43 17.73
CA GLY A 207 -7.83 -0.08 16.72
C GLY A 207 -7.18 -1.29 16.06
N TYR A 208 -6.63 -1.06 14.87
CA TYR A 208 -5.92 -2.05 14.08
C TYR A 208 -4.40 -1.86 14.18
N GLY A 209 -3.64 -2.95 14.25
CA GLY A 209 -2.18 -2.92 14.07
C GLY A 209 -1.78 -2.73 12.61
N ARG A 210 -0.50 -2.52 12.28
CA ARG A 210 -0.06 -2.42 10.87
C ARG A 210 -0.24 -3.74 10.12
N TYR A 211 0.17 -4.82 10.76
CA TYR A 211 0.09 -6.22 10.36
C TYR A 211 0.02 -7.07 11.64
N HIS A 212 0.16 -8.39 11.53
CA HIS A 212 0.10 -9.30 12.67
C HIS A 212 1.06 -8.90 13.80
N ALA A 213 0.57 -8.84 15.05
CA ALA A 213 1.30 -8.34 16.22
C ALA A 213 2.63 -9.06 16.48
N SER A 214 2.72 -10.36 16.18
CA SER A 214 4.00 -11.09 16.32
C SER A 214 5.09 -10.55 15.41
N SER A 215 4.73 -9.88 14.33
CA SER A 215 5.69 -9.38 13.35
C SER A 215 6.21 -8.00 13.71
N GLU A 216 5.70 -7.31 14.74
CA GLU A 216 6.09 -5.93 15.08
C GLU A 216 7.55 -5.85 15.56
N PRO A 217 8.37 -4.91 15.02
CA PRO A 217 9.79 -4.82 15.35
C PRO A 217 10.02 -3.99 16.63
N ASP A 218 8.95 -3.39 17.15
CA ASP A 218 8.84 -2.45 18.24
C ASP A 218 7.61 -2.86 19.08
N SER A 219 6.92 -1.93 19.74
CA SER A 219 5.76 -2.29 20.56
C SER A 219 4.55 -2.68 19.70
N ALA A 220 4.02 -3.88 19.92
CA ALA A 220 2.73 -4.26 19.36
C ALA A 220 1.61 -3.36 19.91
N GLY A 221 0.78 -2.84 19.01
CA GLY A 221 -0.33 -1.97 19.38
C GLY A 221 -1.15 -1.52 18.19
N SER A 222 -2.26 -0.86 18.49
CA SER A 222 -3.08 -0.19 17.49
C SER A 222 -2.36 1.02 16.89
N TRP A 223 -2.42 1.16 15.56
CA TRP A 223 -1.89 2.29 14.83
C TRP A 223 -3.06 3.16 14.29
N PRO A 224 -3.15 4.44 14.70
CA PRO A 224 -4.20 5.35 14.22
C PRO A 224 -4.21 5.48 12.70
N PHE A 225 -3.03 5.60 12.09
CA PHE A 225 -2.87 5.75 10.65
C PHE A 225 -3.34 4.50 9.88
N ALA A 226 -2.93 3.30 10.32
CA ALA A 226 -3.38 2.03 9.76
C ALA A 226 -4.90 1.85 9.90
N SER A 227 -5.47 2.25 11.04
CA SER A 227 -6.91 2.18 11.28
C SER A 227 -7.70 3.11 10.33
N LEU A 228 -7.14 4.26 9.95
CA LEU A 228 -7.77 5.17 8.99
C LEU A 228 -7.78 4.60 7.56
N PHE A 229 -6.82 3.75 7.18
CA PHE A 229 -6.89 3.03 5.89
C PHE A 229 -8.12 2.14 5.83
N ILE A 230 -8.39 1.40 6.91
CA ILE A 230 -9.56 0.54 7.02
C ILE A 230 -10.83 1.37 7.08
N ALA A 231 -10.86 2.50 7.81
CA ALA A 231 -12.02 3.39 7.81
C ALA A 231 -12.32 3.94 6.41
N ARG A 232 -11.29 4.33 5.65
CA ARG A 232 -11.45 4.79 4.27
C ARG A 232 -12.00 3.69 3.37
N ALA A 233 -11.49 2.46 3.46
CA ALA A 233 -12.02 1.34 2.69
C ALA A 233 -13.45 0.97 3.11
N SER A 234 -13.75 1.00 4.42
CA SER A 234 -15.09 0.74 4.98
C SER A 234 -16.12 1.73 4.44
N MET A 235 -15.74 3.02 4.31
CA MET A 235 -16.57 4.05 3.69
C MET A 235 -16.91 3.72 2.23
N GLU A 236 -15.93 3.25 1.45
CA GLU A 236 -16.16 2.90 0.03
C GLU A 236 -17.07 1.67 -0.14
N ILE A 237 -17.01 0.70 0.78
CA ILE A 237 -17.87 -0.50 0.74
C ILE A 237 -19.24 -0.30 1.44
N GLY A 238 -19.49 0.89 2.02
CA GLY A 238 -20.73 1.19 2.73
C GLY A 238 -20.85 0.61 4.14
N ASP A 239 -19.76 0.13 4.74
CA ASP A 239 -19.71 -0.34 6.12
C ASP A 239 -19.51 0.84 7.09
N TYR A 240 -20.56 1.64 7.24
CA TYR A 240 -20.54 2.82 8.09
C TYR A 240 -20.41 2.49 9.59
N ASP A 241 -20.83 1.29 10.01
CA ASP A 241 -20.68 0.86 11.40
C ASP A 241 -19.20 0.70 11.76
N ASN A 242 -18.40 0.09 10.87
CA ASN A 242 -16.96 -0.02 11.08
C ASN A 242 -16.26 1.35 11.00
N VAL A 243 -16.68 2.24 10.08
CA VAL A 243 -16.20 3.64 10.06
C VAL A 243 -16.41 4.30 11.43
N TRP A 244 -17.62 4.24 11.96
CA TRP A 244 -17.93 4.85 13.25
C TRP A 244 -17.22 4.16 14.42
N ARG A 245 -17.04 2.84 14.38
CA ARG A 245 -16.26 2.10 15.38
C ARG A 245 -14.83 2.65 15.46
N ILE A 246 -14.19 2.87 14.31
CA ILE A 246 -12.83 3.40 14.23
C ILE A 246 -12.77 4.85 14.69
N LEU A 247 -13.67 5.73 14.21
CA LEU A 247 -13.67 7.15 14.59
C LEU A 247 -13.94 7.34 16.08
N LYS A 248 -14.86 6.54 16.67
CA LYS A 248 -15.11 6.56 18.11
C LYS A 248 -13.88 6.10 18.89
N TRP A 249 -13.20 5.03 18.46
CA TRP A 249 -11.95 4.60 19.07
C TRP A 249 -10.86 5.68 18.96
N LEU A 250 -10.70 6.32 17.80
CA LEU A 250 -9.74 7.42 17.63
C LEU A 250 -10.04 8.57 18.60
N ASN A 251 -11.30 8.83 18.95
CA ASN A 251 -11.64 9.84 19.95
C ASN A 251 -11.29 9.45 21.40
N THR A 252 -10.85 8.21 21.65
CA THR A 252 -10.44 7.73 22.99
C THR A 252 -8.93 7.72 23.22
N ILE A 253 -8.12 7.79 22.15
CA ILE A 253 -6.67 7.71 22.27
C ILE A 253 -6.04 9.08 22.58
N PRO A 254 -4.94 9.14 23.35
CA PRO A 254 -4.22 10.39 23.60
C PRO A 254 -3.80 11.07 22.28
N GLY A 255 -4.03 12.38 22.17
CA GLY A 255 -3.68 13.17 20.98
C GLY A 255 -4.75 13.26 19.89
N ALA A 256 -5.90 12.58 20.03
CA ALA A 256 -7.02 12.58 19.08
C ALA A 256 -7.50 13.98 18.66
N VAL A 257 -7.51 14.92 19.61
CA VAL A 257 -8.03 16.29 19.41
C VAL A 257 -7.22 17.08 18.36
N LEU A 258 -5.97 16.69 18.08
CA LEU A 258 -5.11 17.34 17.08
C LEU A 258 -5.38 16.87 15.64
N TRP A 259 -6.05 15.73 15.44
CA TRP A 259 -6.23 15.13 14.11
C TRP A 259 -7.52 15.55 13.40
N PHE A 260 -8.52 16.05 14.15
CA PHE A 260 -9.84 16.42 13.64
C PHE A 260 -10.13 17.93 13.71
N LEU A 261 -9.13 18.73 14.10
CA LEU A 261 -9.18 20.19 14.11
C LEU A 261 -8.16 20.76 13.10
N VAL A 262 -8.40 20.54 11.81
CA VAL A 262 -7.92 21.40 10.71
C VAL A 262 -9.01 21.50 9.66
#